data_AF-Q2UIP5-F1
#
_entry.id   AF-Q2UIP5-F1
#
_cell.length_a   1.000
_cell.length_b   1.000
_cell.length_c   1.000
_cell.angle_alpha   90.00
_cell.angle_beta   90.00
_cell.angle_gamma   90.00
#
_symmetry.space_group_name_H-M   'P 1'
#
loop_
_entity.id
_entity.type
_entity.pdbx_description
1 polymer ?
#
loop_
_entity_poly.entity_id
_entity_poly.type
_entity_poly.pdbx_seq_one_letter_code
_entity_poly.pdbx_strand_id
1 'polypeptide(L)'
;MAQNLNVTPDVQIEPLFRQAFNYADKSNTLRLEDWLSILTLCLSPLIAHVLSGVPTVVRRCPSPPTWLDTLCLYNPTTILWRYLAIVDRRVRYRHHWDAADMAATNALFWTSHGFDGSEDMMRQSRTFCTRIPHHHRTEVWSIDSIKTVIITLQGIQALVVLVRGVMALANIGNQPFNATISMSTIFYPLAVLGLLRLFAAPWLTENYTYNEHETYESSRILAQHIMHIPSSDGASYAAVRTSPDTKNAPPSNTSLLPRSSMAMRDPSPDVYARPKGFHLPAQAVAVAVRCCYLGLMTAILAICVCYMIPYNGALMILTQPASSSVLWLLIVMYIVFILVSIILFVTYLIRCGRDTTTVIPCLRTWWYRAYTLIFITAAIALIVLSGVYTRRTSCGQLTVFPAEFDQEVCNGTPMQVDKGIGPFGIVTQAPGLTPETWILPLEGWCSGTLTGEILPVVSVS
;
A
#
# COMPACT_ATOMS: atom_id res chain seq x y z
N MET A 1 64.82 -4.21 -20.97
CA MET A 1 64.62 -4.25 -22.43
C MET A 1 63.24 -4.83 -22.68
N ALA A 2 62.21 -3.99 -22.68
CA ALA A 2 60.87 -4.38 -23.09
C ALA A 2 60.88 -4.36 -24.62
N GLN A 3 61.03 -5.53 -25.24
CA GLN A 3 60.81 -5.66 -26.68
C GLN A 3 59.33 -5.37 -26.93
N ASN A 4 59.09 -4.44 -27.84
CA ASN A 4 57.78 -4.11 -28.39
C ASN A 4 57.13 -5.40 -28.91
N LEU A 5 56.28 -6.02 -28.08
CA LEU A 5 55.29 -6.96 -28.54
C LEU A 5 54.41 -6.17 -29.51
N ASN A 6 54.60 -6.46 -30.78
CA ASN A 6 53.77 -5.96 -31.86
C ASN A 6 52.39 -6.60 -31.69
N VAL A 7 51.61 -6.08 -30.72
CA VAL A 7 50.19 -6.34 -30.58
C VAL A 7 49.62 -5.94 -31.93
N THR A 8 49.14 -6.90 -32.71
CA THR A 8 48.48 -6.65 -33.99
C THR A 8 47.42 -5.56 -33.76
N PRO A 9 47.61 -4.33 -34.24
CA PRO A 9 46.74 -3.19 -33.92
C PRO A 9 45.33 -3.33 -34.52
N ASP A 10 45.10 -4.38 -35.32
CA ASP A 10 43.91 -4.56 -36.13
C ASP A 10 42.95 -5.66 -35.63
N VAL A 11 43.22 -6.29 -34.48
CA VAL A 11 42.26 -7.26 -33.90
C VAL A 11 41.15 -6.49 -33.19
N GLN A 12 40.15 -6.08 -33.96
CA GLN A 12 38.95 -5.44 -33.41
C GLN A 12 37.99 -6.50 -32.88
N ILE A 13 37.52 -6.32 -31.64
CA ILE A 13 36.42 -7.11 -31.09
C ILE A 13 35.20 -6.92 -31.99
N GLU A 14 34.58 -8.03 -32.39
CA GLU A 14 33.37 -7.99 -33.20
C GLU A 14 32.32 -7.08 -32.54
N PRO A 15 31.77 -6.08 -33.26
CA PRO A 15 30.93 -5.06 -32.66
C PRO A 15 29.65 -5.64 -32.01
N LEU A 16 29.12 -6.76 -32.52
CA LEU A 16 27.99 -7.47 -31.93
C LEU A 16 28.35 -8.10 -30.57
N PHE A 17 29.53 -8.71 -30.47
CA PHE A 17 30.05 -9.25 -29.22
C PHE A 17 30.31 -8.13 -28.21
N ARG A 18 30.94 -7.03 -28.66
CA ARG A 18 31.14 -5.84 -27.83
C ARG A 18 29.81 -5.27 -27.33
N GLN A 19 28.78 -5.22 -28.18
CA GLN A 19 27.44 -4.75 -27.82
C GLN A 19 26.70 -5.65 -26.82
N ALA A 20 27.02 -6.95 -26.79
CA ALA A 20 26.47 -7.91 -25.83
C ALA A 20 27.08 -7.77 -24.42
N PHE A 21 28.32 -7.29 -24.31
CA PHE A 21 29.03 -7.08 -23.05
C PHE A 21 29.13 -5.61 -22.61
N ASN A 22 28.81 -4.65 -23.47
CA ASN A 22 28.85 -3.24 -23.10
C ASN A 22 27.62 -2.84 -22.26
N TYR A 23 27.57 -3.31 -21.01
CA TYR A 23 26.50 -3.05 -20.04
C TYR A 23 26.61 -1.65 -19.39
N ALA A 24 27.82 -1.10 -19.22
CA ALA A 24 27.99 0.19 -18.54
C ALA A 24 27.72 1.41 -19.43
N ASP A 25 27.95 1.37 -20.75
CA ASP A 25 27.51 2.47 -21.64
C ASP A 25 25.98 2.55 -21.78
N LYS A 26 25.28 1.43 -21.54
CA LYS A 26 23.81 1.36 -21.51
C LYS A 26 23.21 1.66 -20.13
N SER A 27 24.03 1.93 -19.12
CA SER A 27 23.61 2.15 -17.72
C SER A 27 22.72 3.39 -17.53
N ASN A 28 22.83 4.37 -18.44
CA ASN A 28 22.02 5.60 -18.44
C ASN A 28 20.67 5.44 -19.18
N THR A 29 20.44 4.34 -19.90
CA THR A 29 19.21 4.12 -20.67
C THR A 29 18.51 2.85 -20.20
N LEU A 30 17.48 3.02 -19.36
CA LEU A 30 16.58 1.91 -19.00
C LEU A 30 15.79 1.47 -20.22
N ARG A 31 15.73 0.16 -20.47
CA ARG A 31 14.84 -0.38 -21.50
C ARG A 31 13.38 -0.20 -21.06
N LEU A 32 12.45 -0.16 -22.01
CA LEU A 32 11.02 -0.06 -21.70
C LEU A 32 10.55 -1.19 -20.76
N GLU A 33 11.06 -2.41 -20.94
CA GLU A 33 10.78 -3.57 -20.08
C GLU A 33 11.22 -3.33 -18.62
N ASP A 34 12.44 -2.83 -18.42
CA ASP A 34 12.97 -2.48 -17.10
C ASP A 34 12.14 -1.35 -16.49
N TRP A 35 11.81 -0.33 -17.28
CA TRP A 35 11.04 0.82 -16.83
C TRP A 35 9.63 0.43 -16.37
N LEU A 36 8.92 -0.43 -17.14
CA LEU A 36 7.60 -0.95 -16.76
C LEU A 36 7.68 -1.81 -15.49
N SER A 37 8.72 -2.64 -15.35
CA SER A 37 8.96 -3.44 -14.15
C SER A 37 9.19 -2.56 -12.92
N ILE A 38 10.06 -1.55 -13.03
CA ILE A 38 10.36 -0.59 -11.95
C ILE A 38 9.13 0.22 -11.57
N LEU A 39 8.37 0.72 -12.55
CA LEU A 39 7.12 1.44 -12.30
C LEU A 39 6.09 0.55 -11.59
N THR A 40 5.99 -0.72 -11.99
CA THR A 40 5.08 -1.68 -11.34
C THR A 40 5.49 -1.92 -9.88
N LEU A 41 6.78 -2.11 -9.61
CA LEU A 41 7.32 -2.24 -8.26
C LEU A 41 7.09 -0.98 -7.42
N CYS A 42 7.26 0.20 -8.01
CA CYS A 42 6.99 1.50 -7.40
C CYS A 42 5.51 1.64 -7.00
N LEU A 43 4.59 1.35 -7.92
CA LEU A 43 3.16 1.50 -7.70
C LEU A 43 2.57 0.41 -6.80
N SER A 44 3.21 -0.75 -6.69
CA SER A 44 2.68 -1.89 -5.93
C SER A 44 2.38 -1.53 -4.46
N PRO A 45 3.29 -0.95 -3.66
CA PRO A 45 2.96 -0.48 -2.32
C PRO A 45 1.87 0.59 -2.30
N LEU A 46 1.87 1.53 -3.27
CA LEU A 46 0.85 2.58 -3.33
C LEU A 46 -0.54 1.98 -3.55
N ILE A 47 -0.69 1.11 -4.55
CA ILE A 47 -1.93 0.42 -4.90
C ILE A 47 -2.38 -0.45 -3.72
N ALA A 48 -1.49 -1.29 -3.19
CA ALA A 48 -1.82 -2.21 -2.11
C ALA A 48 -2.30 -1.46 -0.86
N HIS A 49 -1.62 -0.39 -0.45
CA HIS A 49 -1.94 0.33 0.77
C HIS A 49 -3.11 1.28 0.63
N VAL A 50 -3.19 1.99 -0.51
CA VAL A 50 -4.25 2.97 -0.75
C VAL A 50 -5.54 2.26 -1.14
N LEU A 51 -5.55 1.44 -2.19
CA LEU A 51 -6.80 0.83 -2.68
C LEU A 51 -7.39 -0.15 -1.67
N SER A 52 -6.56 -0.96 -1.01
CA SER A 52 -7.05 -1.90 0.02
C SER A 52 -7.42 -1.20 1.33
N GLY A 53 -7.01 0.07 1.51
CA GLY A 53 -7.21 0.84 2.73
C GLY A 53 -8.47 1.70 2.72
N VAL A 54 -8.97 2.07 1.55
CA VAL A 54 -10.17 2.91 1.40
C VAL A 54 -11.43 2.13 1.84
N PRO A 55 -12.30 2.70 2.68
CA PRO A 55 -13.56 2.07 3.07
C PRO A 55 -14.59 2.12 1.94
N THR A 56 -15.54 1.19 1.96
CA THR A 56 -16.71 1.28 1.07
C THR A 56 -17.62 2.41 1.55
N VAL A 57 -18.04 3.27 0.62
CA VAL A 57 -18.90 4.41 0.92
C VAL A 57 -20.36 4.01 0.71
N VAL A 58 -21.15 4.05 1.78
CA VAL A 58 -22.60 3.77 1.75
C VAL A 58 -23.34 5.10 1.68
N ARG A 59 -24.01 5.38 0.56
CA ARG A 59 -24.75 6.63 0.36
C ARG A 59 -26.13 6.60 1.00
N ARG A 60 -26.39 7.55 1.89
CA ARG A 60 -27.65 7.70 2.64
C ARG A 60 -28.44 8.95 2.28
N CYS A 61 -27.91 9.84 1.44
CA CYS A 61 -28.58 11.04 0.98
C CYS A 61 -28.56 11.19 -0.55
N PRO A 62 -29.47 12.00 -1.15
CA PRO A 62 -29.53 12.22 -2.59
C PRO A 62 -28.31 12.93 -3.16
N SER A 63 -27.58 13.72 -2.39
CA SER A 63 -26.37 14.40 -2.86
C SER A 63 -25.16 13.46 -2.75
N PRO A 64 -24.46 13.09 -3.83
CA PRO A 64 -23.23 12.30 -3.73
C PRO A 64 -22.08 13.10 -3.08
N PRO A 65 -21.06 12.44 -2.51
CA PRO A 65 -19.85 13.11 -2.06
C PRO A 65 -19.16 13.81 -3.24
N THR A 66 -18.58 14.97 -2.97
CA THR A 66 -17.76 15.64 -4.00
C THR A 66 -16.51 14.81 -4.29
N TRP A 67 -15.93 14.97 -5.49
CA TRP A 67 -14.69 14.26 -5.83
C TRP A 67 -13.55 14.58 -4.84
N LEU A 68 -13.48 15.81 -4.33
CA LEU A 68 -12.51 16.22 -3.30
C LEU A 68 -12.74 15.50 -1.97
N ASP A 69 -14.01 15.31 -1.57
CA ASP A 69 -14.35 14.56 -0.36
C ASP A 69 -13.91 13.10 -0.49
N THR A 70 -14.18 12.50 -1.64
CA THR A 70 -13.74 11.13 -1.94
C THR A 70 -12.22 11.02 -1.98
N LEU A 71 -11.51 12.00 -2.57
CA LEU A 71 -10.05 12.00 -2.65
C LEU A 71 -9.38 11.98 -1.26
N CYS A 72 -9.96 12.65 -0.27
CA CYS A 72 -9.48 12.65 1.11
C CYS A 72 -9.51 11.25 1.77
N LEU A 73 -10.30 10.32 1.25
CA LEU A 73 -10.31 8.92 1.73
C LEU A 73 -9.07 8.14 1.27
N TYR A 74 -8.49 8.52 0.14
CA TYR A 74 -7.27 7.91 -0.41
C TYR A 74 -6.00 8.43 0.28
N ASN A 75 -6.13 9.43 1.16
CA ASN A 75 -5.01 9.93 1.94
C ASN A 75 -4.52 8.83 2.92
N PRO A 76 -3.22 8.47 2.91
CA PRO A 76 -2.67 7.47 3.83
C PRO A 76 -2.95 7.78 5.31
N THR A 77 -3.03 9.05 5.71
CA THR A 77 -3.39 9.43 7.08
C THR A 77 -4.80 8.98 7.44
N THR A 78 -5.78 9.14 6.54
CA THR A 78 -7.16 8.66 6.72
C THR A 78 -7.21 7.14 6.85
N ILE A 79 -6.43 6.44 6.04
CA ILE A 79 -6.36 4.98 6.04
C ILE A 79 -5.76 4.46 7.36
N LEU A 80 -4.63 5.04 7.79
CA LEU A 80 -4.02 4.68 9.08
C LEU A 80 -4.94 5.02 10.25
N TRP A 81 -5.68 6.13 10.19
CA TRP A 81 -6.65 6.50 11.21
C TRP A 81 -7.73 5.43 11.33
N ARG A 82 -8.28 5.00 10.19
CA ARG A 82 -9.28 3.94 10.13
C ARG A 82 -8.78 2.66 10.82
N TYR A 83 -7.56 2.20 10.51
CA TYR A 83 -7.01 0.99 11.14
C TYR A 83 -6.96 1.12 12.67
N LEU A 84 -6.43 2.24 13.17
CA LEU A 84 -6.39 2.49 14.61
C LEU A 84 -7.79 2.57 15.24
N ALA A 85 -8.73 3.28 14.60
CA ALA A 85 -10.09 3.44 15.10
C ALA A 85 -10.85 2.10 15.19
N ILE A 86 -10.67 1.20 14.22
CA ILE A 86 -11.26 -0.14 14.24
C ILE A 86 -10.75 -0.94 15.44
N VAL A 87 -9.44 -0.97 15.66
CA VAL A 87 -8.83 -1.71 16.78
C VAL A 87 -9.24 -1.11 18.12
N ASP A 88 -9.20 0.22 18.23
CA ASP A 88 -9.61 0.91 19.45
C ASP A 88 -11.06 0.60 19.83
N ARG A 89 -11.97 0.67 18.86
CA ARG A 89 -13.37 0.35 19.06
C ARG A 89 -13.56 -1.10 19.46
N ARG A 90 -12.87 -2.03 18.80
CA ARG A 90 -12.93 -3.46 19.16
C ARG A 90 -12.50 -3.71 20.60
N VAL A 91 -11.45 -3.04 21.06
CA VAL A 91 -10.93 -3.17 22.42
C VAL A 91 -11.92 -2.61 23.44
N ARG A 92 -12.55 -1.46 23.17
CA ARG A 92 -13.56 -0.86 24.05
C ARG A 92 -14.84 -1.70 24.13
N TYR A 93 -15.32 -2.23 23.01
CA TYR A 93 -16.52 -3.06 22.95
C TYR A 93 -16.25 -4.56 23.09
N ARG A 94 -15.18 -4.96 23.81
CA ARG A 94 -14.68 -6.34 23.81
C ARG A 94 -15.76 -7.41 23.97
N HIS A 95 -16.68 -7.17 24.90
CA HIS A 95 -17.74 -8.10 25.32
C HIS A 95 -19.03 -8.05 24.50
N HIS A 96 -19.29 -6.96 23.79
CA HIS A 96 -20.54 -6.74 23.03
C HIS A 96 -20.33 -6.70 21.51
N TRP A 97 -19.09 -6.87 21.06
CA TRP A 97 -18.74 -6.84 19.65
C TRP A 97 -19.36 -8.02 18.88
N ASP A 98 -20.27 -7.70 17.97
CA ASP A 98 -20.89 -8.66 17.06
C ASP A 98 -20.45 -8.46 15.59
N ALA A 99 -20.97 -9.30 14.69
CA ALA A 99 -20.65 -9.21 13.26
C ALA A 99 -21.25 -7.96 12.59
N ALA A 100 -22.35 -7.42 13.12
CA ALA A 100 -22.95 -6.19 12.62
C ALA A 100 -22.11 -4.96 13.00
N ASP A 101 -21.55 -4.93 14.21
CA ASP A 101 -20.60 -3.91 14.64
C ASP A 101 -19.33 -3.94 13.79
N MET A 102 -18.86 -5.13 13.42
CA MET A 102 -17.74 -5.30 12.50
C MET A 102 -18.06 -4.72 11.12
N ALA A 103 -19.21 -5.06 10.53
CA ALA A 103 -19.64 -4.49 9.25
C ALA A 103 -19.73 -2.96 9.29
N ALA A 104 -20.42 -2.43 10.30
CA ALA A 104 -20.68 -1.01 10.44
C ALA A 104 -19.41 -0.19 10.73
N THR A 105 -18.44 -0.78 11.42
CA THR A 105 -17.13 -0.17 11.67
C THR A 105 -16.23 -0.16 10.43
N ASN A 106 -16.45 -1.06 9.47
CA ASN A 106 -15.72 -1.07 8.20
C ASN A 106 -16.37 -0.20 7.12
N ALA A 107 -17.68 0.05 7.22
CA ALA A 107 -18.43 0.90 6.31
C ALA A 107 -18.20 2.39 6.62
N LEU A 108 -18.30 3.21 5.59
CA LEU A 108 -18.27 4.66 5.70
C LEU A 108 -19.60 5.25 5.19
N PHE A 109 -20.38 5.89 6.04
CA PHE A 109 -21.70 6.38 5.66
C PHE A 109 -21.63 7.82 5.17
N TRP A 110 -22.15 8.10 3.99
CA TRP A 110 -22.30 9.46 3.47
C TRP A 110 -23.72 9.97 3.75
N THR A 111 -23.82 10.99 4.61
CA THR A 111 -25.06 11.60 5.11
C THR A 111 -25.24 13.02 4.58
N SER A 112 -26.37 13.67 4.90
CA SER A 112 -26.57 15.11 4.65
C SER A 112 -25.52 15.99 5.34
N HIS A 113 -24.94 15.52 6.43
CA HIS A 113 -23.87 16.20 7.18
C HIS A 113 -22.47 15.76 6.75
N GLY A 114 -22.36 14.93 5.71
CA GLY A 114 -21.10 14.41 5.18
C GLY A 114 -20.77 13.00 5.69
N PHE A 115 -19.49 12.66 5.69
CA PHE A 115 -19.01 11.36 6.16
C PHE A 115 -19.25 11.17 7.66
N ASP A 116 -19.91 10.07 8.00
CA ASP A 116 -20.20 9.66 9.37
C ASP A 116 -19.75 8.21 9.60
N GLY A 117 -18.86 8.05 10.58
CA GLY A 117 -18.40 6.76 11.08
C GLY A 117 -18.50 6.70 12.61
N SER A 118 -19.38 7.50 13.20
CA SER A 118 -19.68 7.54 14.63
C SER A 118 -20.28 6.22 15.11
N GLU A 119 -20.26 6.02 16.43
CA GLU A 119 -20.89 4.86 17.06
C GLU A 119 -22.41 4.90 16.99
N ASP A 120 -23.00 6.09 16.92
CA ASP A 120 -24.45 6.24 16.75
C ASP A 120 -24.88 5.82 15.33
N MET A 121 -24.13 6.23 14.31
CA MET A 121 -24.34 5.73 12.94
C MET A 121 -24.16 4.22 12.87
N MET A 122 -23.18 3.66 13.60
CA MET A 122 -22.97 2.22 13.69
C MET A 122 -24.23 1.50 14.19
N ARG A 123 -24.86 2.00 15.26
CA ARG A 123 -26.11 1.44 15.82
C ARG A 123 -27.28 1.60 14.84
N GLN A 124 -27.44 2.78 14.25
CA GLN A 124 -28.51 3.06 13.30
C GLN A 124 -28.40 2.18 12.04
N SER A 125 -27.17 1.89 11.60
CA SER A 125 -26.89 1.11 10.39
C SER A 125 -27.45 -0.31 10.42
N ARG A 126 -27.68 -0.88 11.61
CA ARG A 126 -28.28 -2.21 11.78
C ARG A 126 -29.65 -2.32 11.10
N THR A 127 -30.42 -1.23 11.07
CA THR A 127 -31.78 -1.21 10.49
C THR A 127 -31.81 -1.31 8.96
N PHE A 128 -30.69 -0.99 8.30
CA PHE A 128 -30.59 -0.98 6.83
C PHE A 128 -29.41 -1.81 6.30
N CYS A 129 -28.84 -2.67 7.14
CA CYS A 129 -27.87 -3.68 6.72
C CYS A 129 -28.60 -4.84 6.03
N THR A 130 -28.23 -5.15 4.79
CA THR A 130 -28.83 -6.24 4.02
C THR A 130 -28.04 -7.53 4.12
N ARG A 131 -26.72 -7.43 4.30
CA ARG A 131 -25.82 -8.57 4.46
C ARG A 131 -24.84 -8.32 5.59
N ILE A 132 -24.94 -9.15 6.62
CA ILE A 132 -24.03 -9.18 7.77
C ILE A 132 -22.97 -10.27 7.52
N PRO A 133 -21.69 -10.04 7.87
CA PRO A 133 -20.66 -11.07 7.83
C PRO A 133 -21.05 -12.31 8.66
N HIS A 134 -20.63 -13.50 8.24
CA HIS A 134 -20.92 -14.75 8.96
C HIS A 134 -20.25 -14.82 10.34
N HIS A 135 -19.10 -14.17 10.49
CA HIS A 135 -18.28 -14.20 11.68
C HIS A 135 -17.99 -12.78 12.18
N HIS A 136 -17.68 -12.65 13.47
CA HIS A 136 -17.26 -11.39 14.10
C HIS A 136 -15.75 -11.11 13.93
N ARG A 137 -15.09 -11.88 13.06
CA ARG A 137 -13.69 -11.77 12.65
C ARG A 137 -13.56 -12.11 11.18
N THR A 138 -12.53 -11.56 10.55
CA THR A 138 -12.16 -11.85 9.17
C THR A 138 -11.70 -13.31 9.04
N GLU A 139 -12.19 -13.99 8.01
CA GLU A 139 -11.79 -15.37 7.71
C GLU A 139 -10.36 -15.42 7.19
N VAL A 140 -9.59 -16.42 7.62
CA VAL A 140 -8.17 -16.58 7.27
C VAL A 140 -7.96 -16.70 5.75
N TRP A 141 -8.91 -17.31 5.05
CA TRP A 141 -8.86 -17.54 3.59
C TRP A 141 -9.71 -16.54 2.79
N SER A 142 -9.93 -15.34 3.32
CA SER A 142 -10.63 -14.26 2.59
C SER A 142 -9.68 -13.41 1.75
N ILE A 143 -10.25 -12.68 0.78
CA ILE A 143 -9.54 -11.67 -0.02
C ILE A 143 -8.87 -10.63 0.90
N ASP A 144 -9.52 -10.24 1.99
CA ASP A 144 -9.00 -9.25 2.95
C ASP A 144 -7.79 -9.77 3.74
N SER A 145 -7.77 -11.06 4.06
CA SER A 145 -6.61 -11.73 4.64
C SER A 145 -5.44 -11.80 3.66
N ILE A 146 -5.69 -12.12 2.38
CA ILE A 146 -4.64 -12.13 1.33
C ILE A 146 -4.06 -10.73 1.14
N LYS A 147 -4.91 -9.68 1.02
CA LYS A 147 -4.46 -8.28 0.96
C LYS A 147 -3.54 -7.94 2.14
N THR A 148 -3.93 -8.36 3.34
CA THR A 148 -3.14 -8.12 4.56
C THR A 148 -1.80 -8.84 4.53
N VAL A 149 -1.74 -10.10 4.08
CA VAL A 149 -0.48 -10.85 3.93
C VAL A 149 0.46 -10.13 2.97
N ILE A 150 -0.03 -9.72 1.80
CA ILE A 150 0.76 -9.00 0.78
C ILE A 150 1.33 -7.70 1.37
N ILE A 151 0.48 -6.87 1.98
CA ILE A 151 0.87 -5.59 2.60
C ILE A 151 1.90 -5.82 3.74
N THR A 152 1.73 -6.89 4.53
CA THR A 152 2.63 -7.22 5.63
C THR A 152 4.00 -7.64 5.10
N LEU A 153 4.05 -8.50 4.08
CA LEU A 153 5.31 -8.93 3.46
C LEU A 153 6.05 -7.75 2.82
N GLN A 154 5.34 -6.88 2.10
CA GLN A 154 5.89 -5.64 1.55
C GLN A 154 6.45 -4.73 2.64
N GLY A 155 5.71 -4.57 3.75
CA GLY A 155 6.16 -3.79 4.89
C GLY A 155 7.39 -4.36 5.59
N ILE A 156 7.48 -5.69 5.74
CA ILE A 156 8.65 -6.36 6.32
C ILE A 156 9.86 -6.18 5.41
N GLN A 157 9.72 -6.40 4.10
CA GLN A 157 10.80 -6.20 3.14
C GLN A 157 11.33 -4.77 3.21
N ALA A 158 10.43 -3.78 3.18
CA ALA A 158 10.80 -2.37 3.29
C ALA A 158 11.48 -2.08 4.64
N LEU A 159 10.96 -2.63 5.76
CA LEU A 159 11.53 -2.42 7.09
C LEU A 159 12.95 -2.95 7.19
N VAL A 160 13.22 -4.17 6.72
CA VAL A 160 14.56 -4.75 6.72
C VAL A 160 15.53 -3.87 5.95
N VAL A 161 15.11 -3.38 4.79
CA VAL A 161 15.91 -2.49 3.96
C VAL A 161 16.19 -1.16 4.68
N LEU A 162 15.17 -0.54 5.29
CA LEU A 162 15.34 0.72 6.03
C LEU A 162 16.23 0.56 7.27
N VAL A 163 16.07 -0.54 8.03
CA VAL A 163 16.88 -0.82 9.23
C VAL A 163 18.35 -1.04 8.87
N ARG A 164 18.64 -1.76 7.78
CA ARG A 164 20.01 -1.90 7.26
C ARG A 164 20.63 -0.54 6.94
N GLY A 165 19.85 0.38 6.38
CA GLY A 165 20.26 1.76 6.15
C GLY A 165 20.67 2.51 7.41
N VAL A 166 19.87 2.39 8.47
CA VAL A 166 20.17 3.01 9.76
C VAL A 166 21.39 2.37 10.44
N MET A 167 21.55 1.05 10.37
CA MET A 167 22.73 0.37 10.94
C MET A 167 24.03 0.78 10.25
N ALA A 168 23.98 1.08 8.94
CA ALA A 168 25.13 1.62 8.23
C ALA A 168 25.55 3.00 8.73
N LEU A 169 24.59 3.86 9.11
CA LEU A 169 24.89 5.15 9.74
C LEU A 169 25.61 4.99 11.09
N ALA A 170 25.34 3.91 11.81
CA ALA A 170 26.03 3.58 13.06
C ALA A 170 27.42 2.94 12.87
N ASN A 171 27.94 2.86 11.63
CA ASN A 171 29.16 2.13 11.26
C ASN A 171 29.11 0.62 11.60
N ILE A 172 27.91 0.02 11.72
CA ILE A 172 27.72 -1.41 12.05
C ILE A 172 27.45 -2.24 10.76
N GLY A 173 27.48 -1.62 9.58
CA GLY A 173 27.23 -2.31 8.31
C GLY A 173 27.99 -1.72 7.12
N ASN A 174 28.08 -2.51 6.05
CA ASN A 174 28.94 -2.22 4.91
C ASN A 174 28.30 -1.33 3.83
N GLN A 175 27.02 -0.95 3.93
CA GLN A 175 26.34 -0.17 2.89
C GLN A 175 25.32 0.85 3.41
N PRO A 176 25.49 2.16 3.15
CA PRO A 176 24.46 3.15 3.42
C PRO A 176 23.28 2.98 2.45
N PHE A 177 22.06 2.81 2.98
CA PHE A 177 20.85 2.68 2.16
C PHE A 177 20.58 3.90 1.28
N ASN A 178 21.07 5.10 1.66
CA ASN A 178 20.90 6.30 0.83
C ASN A 178 21.31 6.01 -0.62
N ALA A 179 22.37 5.22 -0.82
CA ALA A 179 22.97 4.98 -2.13
C ALA A 179 22.09 4.10 -3.04
N THR A 180 21.09 3.41 -2.48
CA THR A 180 20.19 2.48 -3.18
C THR A 180 18.76 2.99 -3.34
N ILE A 181 18.52 4.27 -3.05
CA ILE A 181 17.23 4.90 -3.33
C ILE A 181 17.02 4.93 -4.84
N SER A 182 15.92 4.35 -5.31
CA SER A 182 15.50 4.33 -6.70
C SER A 182 13.99 4.51 -6.79
N MET A 183 13.46 4.70 -7.98
CA MET A 183 12.02 4.74 -8.23
C MET A 183 11.27 3.55 -7.61
N SER A 184 11.87 2.35 -7.59
CA SER A 184 11.23 1.17 -6.99
C SER A 184 11.10 1.23 -5.45
N THR A 185 11.91 2.06 -4.78
CA THR A 185 12.01 2.09 -3.32
C THR A 185 11.45 3.37 -2.67
N ILE A 186 11.01 4.37 -3.46
CA ILE A 186 10.50 5.64 -2.92
C ILE A 186 9.29 5.47 -1.98
N PHE A 187 8.48 4.41 -2.16
CA PHE A 187 7.31 4.15 -1.31
C PHE A 187 7.59 3.21 -0.13
N TYR A 188 8.85 2.87 0.14
CA TYR A 188 9.20 1.97 1.25
C TYR A 188 8.76 2.49 2.64
N PRO A 189 8.88 3.79 2.98
CA PRO A 189 8.35 4.27 4.25
C PRO A 189 6.83 4.09 4.38
N LEU A 190 6.09 4.24 3.27
CA LEU A 190 4.65 3.93 3.23
C LEU A 190 4.38 2.42 3.39
N ALA A 191 5.22 1.58 2.78
CA ALA A 191 5.15 0.13 2.92
C ALA A 191 5.34 -0.31 4.39
N VAL A 192 6.31 0.26 5.10
CA VAL A 192 6.50 -0.02 6.54
C VAL A 192 5.30 0.40 7.37
N LEU A 193 4.67 1.54 7.04
CA LEU A 193 3.46 1.98 7.72
C LEU A 193 2.26 1.04 7.50
N GLY A 194 2.25 0.23 6.44
CA GLY A 194 1.22 -0.81 6.28
C GLY A 194 1.31 -1.94 7.28
N LEU A 195 2.43 -2.13 7.98
CA LEU A 195 2.50 -3.07 9.10
C LEU A 195 1.47 -2.73 10.19
N LEU A 196 1.09 -1.46 10.28
CA LEU A 196 0.04 -1.00 11.20
C LEU A 196 -1.35 -1.56 10.83
N ARG A 197 -1.57 -2.00 9.59
CA ARG A 197 -2.79 -2.71 9.18
C ARG A 197 -2.96 -4.02 9.94
N LEU A 198 -1.87 -4.69 10.32
CA LEU A 198 -1.91 -5.99 10.99
C LEU A 198 -2.70 -5.96 12.31
N PHE A 199 -2.66 -4.83 13.03
CA PHE A 199 -3.44 -4.65 14.25
C PHE A 199 -4.95 -4.72 13.99
N ALA A 200 -5.41 -4.18 12.85
CA ALA A 200 -6.82 -4.13 12.47
C ALA A 200 -7.27 -5.34 11.64
N ALA A 201 -6.34 -6.09 11.07
CA ALA A 201 -6.60 -7.19 10.15
C ALA A 201 -7.67 -8.19 10.59
N PRO A 202 -7.74 -8.64 11.87
CA PRO A 202 -8.77 -9.58 12.30
C PRO A 202 -10.21 -9.05 12.22
N TRP A 203 -10.38 -7.75 12.01
CA TRP A 203 -11.67 -7.06 11.95
C TRP A 203 -11.82 -6.21 10.69
N LEU A 204 -10.88 -6.29 9.74
CA LEU A 204 -10.99 -5.64 8.44
C LEU A 204 -11.73 -6.56 7.49
N THR A 205 -12.89 -6.12 7.02
CA THR A 205 -13.68 -6.91 6.06
C THR A 205 -14.36 -6.02 5.03
N GLU A 206 -14.60 -6.58 3.85
CA GLU A 206 -15.50 -6.03 2.82
C GLU A 206 -16.77 -6.89 2.64
N ASN A 207 -16.95 -7.94 3.44
CA ASN A 207 -18.06 -8.90 3.32
C ASN A 207 -19.35 -8.41 4.00
N TYR A 208 -19.83 -7.22 3.62
CA TYR A 208 -21.11 -6.68 4.08
C TYR A 208 -21.81 -5.90 2.97
N THR A 209 -23.10 -5.65 3.15
CA THR A 209 -23.87 -4.84 2.20
C THR A 209 -24.94 -4.05 2.95
N TYR A 210 -25.16 -2.82 2.52
CA TYR A 210 -26.17 -1.91 3.07
C TYR A 210 -27.12 -1.48 1.95
N ASN A 211 -28.37 -1.19 2.32
CA ASN A 211 -29.29 -0.54 1.41
C ASN A 211 -28.84 0.91 1.16
N GLU A 212 -28.53 1.23 -0.09
CA GLU A 212 -28.25 2.60 -0.51
C GLU A 212 -29.52 3.40 -0.72
N HIS A 213 -29.42 4.73 -0.61
CA HIS A 213 -30.57 5.62 -0.73
C HIS A 213 -31.29 5.49 -2.09
N GLU A 214 -30.57 5.35 -3.20
CA GLU A 214 -31.19 5.21 -4.53
C GLU A 214 -31.96 3.89 -4.68
N THR A 215 -31.39 2.79 -4.19
CA THR A 215 -32.07 1.48 -4.16
C THR A 215 -33.28 1.50 -3.23
N TYR A 216 -33.18 2.19 -2.09
CA TYR A 216 -34.27 2.33 -1.13
C TYR A 216 -35.42 3.16 -1.69
N GLU A 217 -35.15 4.35 -2.25
CA GLU A 217 -36.20 5.19 -2.86
C GLU A 217 -36.81 4.52 -4.09
N SER A 218 -36.01 3.90 -4.96
CA SER A 218 -36.53 3.16 -6.12
C SER A 218 -37.43 2.00 -5.68
N SER A 219 -37.04 1.25 -4.64
CA SER A 219 -37.86 0.18 -4.08
C SER A 219 -39.13 0.72 -3.40
N ARG A 220 -39.04 1.89 -2.75
CA ARG A 220 -40.19 2.55 -2.11
C ARG A 220 -41.19 3.07 -3.16
N ILE A 221 -40.70 3.71 -4.22
CA ILE A 221 -41.50 4.17 -5.34
C ILE A 221 -42.17 2.98 -6.03
N LEU A 222 -41.42 1.89 -6.28
CA LEU A 222 -41.98 0.68 -6.87
C LEU A 222 -43.04 0.03 -5.97
N ALA A 223 -42.79 -0.07 -4.67
CA ALA A 223 -43.75 -0.60 -3.70
C ALA A 223 -45.01 0.28 -3.58
N GLN A 224 -44.87 1.61 -3.64
CA GLN A 224 -46.00 2.53 -3.68
C GLN A 224 -46.80 2.41 -4.99
N HIS A 225 -46.13 2.22 -6.13
CA HIS A 225 -46.81 2.04 -7.41
C HIS A 225 -47.61 0.72 -7.45
N ILE A 226 -47.06 -0.36 -6.89
CA ILE A 226 -47.76 -1.66 -6.77
C ILE A 226 -48.98 -1.56 -5.83
N MET A 227 -48.92 -0.75 -4.77
CA MET A 227 -50.07 -0.55 -3.87
C MET A 227 -51.16 0.39 -4.43
N HIS A 228 -50.87 1.16 -5.47
CA HIS A 228 -51.78 2.16 -6.03
C HIS A 228 -52.39 1.79 -7.38
N ILE A 229 -52.23 0.57 -7.90
CA ILE A 229 -53.05 0.10 -9.04
C ILE A 229 -54.48 -0.11 -8.52
N PRO A 230 -55.46 0.77 -8.84
CA PRO A 230 -56.83 0.50 -8.53
C PRO A 230 -57.27 -0.62 -9.46
N SER A 231 -57.81 -1.70 -8.90
CA SER A 231 -58.57 -2.69 -9.66
C SER A 231 -59.79 -2.00 -10.30
N SER A 232 -59.62 -1.45 -11.50
CA SER A 232 -60.71 -0.94 -12.34
C SER A 232 -60.79 -1.79 -13.61
N ASP A 233 -62.03 -2.21 -13.89
CA ASP A 233 -62.55 -2.88 -15.09
C ASP A 233 -62.33 -4.41 -15.11
N GLY A 234 -63.35 -5.27 -15.06
CA GLY A 234 -64.73 -5.11 -15.49
C GLY A 234 -64.89 -5.71 -16.90
N ALA A 235 -65.07 -7.02 -16.99
CA ALA A 235 -65.55 -7.69 -18.21
C ALA A 235 -66.69 -8.66 -17.86
N SER A 236 -67.85 -8.30 -18.37
CA SER A 236 -69.15 -8.98 -18.35
C SER A 236 -69.07 -10.39 -18.96
N TYR A 237 -69.56 -11.41 -18.23
CA TYR A 237 -70.00 -12.66 -18.84
C TYR A 237 -71.43 -12.99 -18.40
N ALA A 238 -72.22 -13.27 -19.43
CA ALA A 238 -73.65 -13.50 -19.40
C ALA A 238 -74.06 -14.70 -18.56
N ALA A 239 -75.29 -14.60 -18.07
CA ALA A 239 -76.01 -15.59 -17.30
C ALA A 239 -76.17 -16.94 -18.03
N VAL A 240 -75.86 -18.03 -17.32
CA VAL A 240 -76.59 -19.31 -17.46
C VAL A 240 -76.94 -19.77 -16.05
N ARG A 241 -78.24 -19.73 -15.75
CA ARG A 241 -78.88 -20.39 -14.62
C ARG A 241 -78.93 -21.89 -14.88
N THR A 242 -78.37 -22.69 -13.98
CA THR A 242 -78.95 -23.98 -13.56
C THR A 242 -78.67 -24.20 -12.08
N SER A 243 -79.67 -24.74 -11.40
CA SER A 243 -79.91 -24.73 -9.95
C SER A 243 -79.23 -25.90 -9.22
N PRO A 244 -79.50 -26.14 -7.92
CA PRO A 244 -78.49 -26.26 -6.87
C PRO A 244 -78.16 -27.72 -6.53
N ASP A 245 -76.98 -28.00 -6.00
CA ASP A 245 -76.88 -28.88 -4.82
C ASP A 245 -75.45 -29.05 -4.31
N THR A 246 -75.40 -29.42 -3.04
CA THR A 246 -74.28 -30.07 -2.34
C THR A 246 -73.10 -29.21 -1.88
N LYS A 247 -73.21 -28.84 -0.58
CA LYS A 247 -72.20 -28.96 0.47
C LYS A 247 -70.89 -29.64 0.00
N ASN A 248 -69.76 -28.93 0.15
CA ASN A 248 -68.61 -29.34 0.97
C ASN A 248 -67.49 -28.31 0.86
N ALA A 249 -67.05 -27.80 2.00
CA ALA A 249 -65.81 -27.05 2.14
C ALA A 249 -64.60 -27.94 1.77
N PRO A 250 -63.56 -27.35 1.16
CA PRO A 250 -62.27 -27.28 1.86
C PRO A 250 -61.55 -25.92 1.65
N PRO A 251 -60.53 -25.61 2.48
CA PRO A 251 -59.94 -24.28 2.59
C PRO A 251 -59.11 -23.92 1.36
N SER A 252 -59.31 -22.68 0.94
CA SER A 252 -58.49 -21.95 -0.03
C SER A 252 -57.04 -21.88 0.40
N ASN A 253 -56.18 -22.39 -0.49
CA ASN A 253 -54.74 -22.23 -0.50
C ASN A 253 -54.37 -20.74 -0.50
N THR A 254 -53.96 -20.25 0.66
CA THR A 254 -53.24 -18.98 0.79
C THR A 254 -51.84 -19.14 0.22
N SER A 255 -51.55 -18.27 -0.73
CA SER A 255 -50.27 -18.08 -1.39
C SER A 255 -49.10 -18.01 -0.40
N LEU A 256 -48.12 -18.89 -0.66
CA LEU A 256 -46.76 -18.85 -0.15
C LEU A 256 -46.10 -17.49 -0.42
N LEU A 257 -45.99 -16.68 0.62
CA LEU A 257 -44.88 -15.75 0.79
C LEU A 257 -44.11 -16.20 2.05
N PRO A 258 -42.83 -16.58 1.94
CA PRO A 258 -42.00 -16.79 3.11
C PRO A 258 -41.68 -15.42 3.71
N ARG A 259 -42.58 -14.94 4.59
CA ARG A 259 -42.26 -13.88 5.54
C ARG A 259 -41.30 -14.47 6.57
N SER A 260 -40.02 -14.50 6.21
CA SER A 260 -38.93 -14.74 7.16
C SER A 260 -38.84 -13.53 8.09
N SER A 261 -39.77 -13.44 9.04
CA SER A 261 -39.53 -12.70 10.27
C SER A 261 -38.42 -13.45 11.00
N MET A 262 -37.18 -13.00 10.83
CA MET A 262 -36.18 -13.16 11.87
C MET A 262 -36.73 -12.44 13.10
N ALA A 263 -37.53 -13.16 13.88
CA ALA A 263 -37.89 -12.77 15.22
C ALA A 263 -36.57 -12.66 15.99
N MET A 264 -36.18 -11.41 16.23
CA MET A 264 -35.10 -11.04 17.13
C MET A 264 -35.45 -11.68 18.47
N ARG A 265 -34.79 -12.80 18.78
CA ARG A 265 -34.96 -13.52 20.03
C ARG A 265 -34.18 -12.68 21.06
N ASP A 266 -34.89 -11.89 21.85
CA ASP A 266 -34.32 -11.24 23.02
C ASP A 266 -33.66 -12.32 23.90
N PRO A 267 -32.35 -12.22 24.19
CA PRO A 267 -31.73 -13.13 25.14
C PRO A 267 -32.27 -12.82 26.55
N SER A 268 -32.84 -13.84 27.18
CA SER A 268 -33.27 -13.87 28.58
C SER A 268 -32.23 -13.24 29.51
N PRO A 269 -32.63 -12.38 30.45
CA PRO A 269 -31.72 -11.72 31.37
C PRO A 269 -31.46 -12.61 32.58
N ASP A 270 -30.75 -13.72 32.42
CA ASP A 270 -30.38 -14.54 33.58
C ASP A 270 -28.94 -15.07 33.54
N VAL A 271 -28.20 -14.60 34.55
CA VAL A 271 -27.16 -15.33 35.28
C VAL A 271 -25.91 -15.75 34.50
N TYR A 272 -24.96 -14.83 34.36
CA TYR A 272 -23.54 -15.19 34.34
C TYR A 272 -22.84 -14.66 35.58
N ALA A 273 -22.61 -15.57 36.53
CA ALA A 273 -21.65 -15.38 37.61
C ALA A 273 -20.29 -15.04 37.00
N ARG A 274 -19.86 -13.79 37.24
CA ARG A 274 -18.65 -13.19 36.69
C ARG A 274 -17.42 -13.75 37.42
N PRO A 275 -16.49 -14.46 36.76
CA PRO A 275 -15.23 -14.81 37.39
C PRO A 275 -14.43 -13.53 37.64
N LYS A 276 -14.00 -13.32 38.89
CA LYS A 276 -13.08 -12.25 39.31
C LYS A 276 -11.67 -12.56 38.79
N GLY A 277 -11.47 -12.50 37.47
CA GLY A 277 -10.14 -12.42 36.88
C GLY A 277 -9.62 -10.99 36.99
N PHE A 278 -8.30 -10.82 37.17
CA PHE A 278 -7.63 -9.53 37.04
C PHE A 278 -7.77 -9.00 35.60
N HIS A 279 -8.88 -8.33 35.32
CA HIS A 279 -9.12 -7.68 34.04
C HIS A 279 -8.59 -6.25 34.13
N LEU A 280 -7.54 -5.94 33.36
CA LEU A 280 -7.20 -4.53 33.09
C LEU A 280 -8.47 -3.84 32.55
N PRO A 281 -8.78 -2.62 33.01
CA PRO A 281 -9.93 -1.89 32.50
C PRO A 281 -9.76 -1.73 30.98
N ALA A 282 -10.81 -1.96 30.19
CA ALA A 282 -10.76 -1.89 28.73
C ALA A 282 -10.15 -0.57 28.21
N GLN A 283 -10.32 0.51 28.99
CA GLN A 283 -9.70 1.80 28.75
C GLN A 283 -8.17 1.77 28.82
N ALA A 284 -7.56 1.03 29.75
CA ALA A 284 -6.10 0.89 29.82
C ALA A 284 -5.54 0.13 28.61
N VAL A 285 -6.25 -0.89 28.14
CA VAL A 285 -5.87 -1.65 26.92
C VAL A 285 -5.98 -0.75 25.69
N ALA A 286 -7.05 0.05 25.58
CA ALA A 286 -7.22 1.01 24.48
C ALA A 286 -6.08 2.05 24.46
N VAL A 287 -5.72 2.60 25.62
CA VAL A 287 -4.57 3.52 25.75
C VAL A 287 -3.26 2.83 25.35
N ALA A 288 -3.02 1.60 25.80
CA ALA A 288 -1.82 0.84 25.42
C ALA A 288 -1.72 0.62 23.90
N VAL A 289 -2.83 0.28 23.24
CA VAL A 289 -2.88 0.15 21.77
C VAL A 289 -2.57 1.48 21.09
N ARG A 290 -3.18 2.59 21.54
CA ARG A 290 -2.91 3.93 20.99
C ARG A 290 -1.43 4.32 21.14
N CYS A 291 -0.85 4.09 22.32
CA CYS A 291 0.56 4.36 22.58
C CYS A 291 1.49 3.49 21.74
N CYS A 292 1.18 2.20 21.56
CA CYS A 292 1.94 1.31 20.69
C CYS A 292 1.91 1.77 19.23
N TYR A 293 0.72 2.10 18.73
CA TYR A 293 0.53 2.59 17.36
C TYR A 293 1.30 3.90 17.12
N LEU A 294 1.19 4.87 18.04
CA LEU A 294 1.93 6.13 17.98
C LEU A 294 3.44 5.93 18.14
N GLY A 295 3.86 4.99 18.99
CA GLY A 295 5.26 4.62 19.17
C GLY A 295 5.88 4.12 17.87
N LEU A 296 5.18 3.25 17.14
CA LEU A 296 5.60 2.79 15.81
C LEU A 296 5.67 3.92 14.78
N MET A 297 4.65 4.79 14.73
CA MET A 297 4.68 5.99 13.87
C MET A 297 5.88 6.89 14.18
N THR A 298 6.18 7.09 15.47
CA THR A 298 7.30 7.91 15.93
C THR A 298 8.64 7.25 15.61
N ALA A 299 8.75 5.93 15.73
CA ALA A 299 9.93 5.19 15.33
C ALA A 299 10.20 5.32 13.82
N ILE A 300 9.15 5.21 12.99
CA ILE A 300 9.26 5.42 11.53
C ILE A 300 9.63 6.87 11.22
N LEU A 301 9.08 7.85 11.95
CA LEU A 301 9.49 9.25 11.83
C LEU A 301 10.98 9.42 12.16
N ALA A 302 11.44 8.82 13.26
CA ALA A 302 12.85 8.87 13.65
C ALA A 302 13.74 8.28 12.56
N ILE A 303 13.36 7.13 11.98
CA ILE A 303 14.03 6.53 10.83
C ILE A 303 14.05 7.52 9.64
N CYS A 304 12.91 8.15 9.31
CA CYS A 304 12.83 9.17 8.25
C CYS A 304 13.73 10.39 8.52
N VAL A 305 13.86 10.82 9.78
CA VAL A 305 14.74 11.92 10.18
C VAL A 305 16.21 11.51 10.14
N CYS A 306 16.55 10.28 10.53
CA CYS A 306 17.91 9.76 10.38
C CYS A 306 18.36 9.78 8.91
N TYR A 307 17.45 9.66 7.94
CA TYR A 307 17.77 9.84 6.51
C TYR A 307 18.10 11.28 6.11
N MET A 308 17.75 12.29 6.91
CA MET A 308 18.20 13.67 6.69
C MET A 308 19.66 13.87 7.09
N ILE A 309 20.25 12.99 7.89
CA ILE A 309 21.61 13.16 8.37
C ILE A 309 22.55 12.80 7.23
N PRO A 310 23.25 13.77 6.62
CA PRO A 310 24.22 13.45 5.58
C PRO A 310 25.34 12.62 6.22
N TYR A 311 25.57 11.42 5.68
CA TYR A 311 26.83 10.71 5.93
C TYR A 311 28.00 11.60 5.46
N ASN A 312 29.22 11.43 5.96
CA ASN A 312 30.34 12.34 5.68
C ASN A 312 30.64 12.54 4.17
N GLY A 313 30.23 11.62 3.28
CA GLY A 313 30.24 11.81 1.81
C GLY A 313 29.02 12.55 1.22
N ALA A 314 27.88 12.58 1.93
CA ALA A 314 26.63 13.18 1.48
C ALA A 314 26.57 14.71 1.57
N LEU A 315 27.50 15.36 2.28
CA LEU A 315 27.65 16.82 2.20
C LEU A 315 28.01 17.25 0.76
N MET A 316 28.72 16.40 0.03
CA MET A 316 29.04 16.57 -1.40
C MET A 316 27.85 16.23 -2.32
N ILE A 317 26.88 15.45 -1.83
CA ILE A 317 25.66 15.06 -2.56
C ILE A 317 24.62 16.19 -2.52
N LEU A 318 24.51 16.90 -1.40
CA LEU A 318 23.59 18.04 -1.28
C LEU A 318 23.96 19.22 -2.20
N THR A 319 25.21 19.29 -2.67
CA THR A 319 25.67 20.34 -3.58
C THR A 319 25.38 20.03 -5.06
N GLN A 320 25.00 18.80 -5.41
CA GLN A 320 24.59 18.43 -6.78
C GLN A 320 23.08 18.71 -6.98
N PRO A 321 22.69 19.51 -7.99
CA PRO A 321 21.36 20.13 -8.02
C PRO A 321 20.21 19.16 -8.33
N ALA A 322 20.47 18.06 -9.04
CA ALA A 322 19.42 17.20 -9.60
C ALA A 322 18.97 16.07 -8.65
N SER A 323 19.91 15.25 -8.18
CA SER A 323 19.66 14.13 -7.24
C SER A 323 19.19 14.61 -5.86
N SER A 324 19.69 15.78 -5.44
CA SER A 324 19.26 16.47 -4.20
C SER A 324 17.75 16.76 -4.21
N SER A 325 17.15 17.07 -5.36
CA SER A 325 15.71 17.39 -5.46
C SER A 325 14.79 16.21 -5.14
N VAL A 326 15.11 15.00 -5.62
CA VAL A 326 14.31 13.78 -5.38
C VAL A 326 14.38 13.38 -3.91
N LEU A 327 15.58 13.33 -3.35
CA LEU A 327 15.80 12.92 -1.97
C LEU A 327 15.18 13.91 -0.99
N TRP A 328 15.34 15.22 -1.24
CA TRP A 328 14.74 16.25 -0.40
C TRP A 328 13.21 16.18 -0.44
N LEU A 329 12.61 16.07 -1.63
CA LEU A 329 11.16 15.94 -1.78
C LEU A 329 10.63 14.69 -1.08
N LEU A 330 11.31 13.55 -1.25
CA LEU A 330 10.97 12.28 -0.58
C LEU A 330 10.91 12.47 0.93
N ILE A 331 11.99 12.99 1.52
CA ILE A 331 12.10 13.09 2.98
C ILE A 331 11.11 14.11 3.54
N VAL A 332 11.00 15.29 2.92
CA VAL A 332 10.05 16.34 3.34
C VAL A 332 8.62 15.82 3.26
N MET A 333 8.24 15.14 2.16
CA MET A 333 6.91 14.56 2.00
C MET A 333 6.58 13.59 3.14
N TYR A 334 7.49 12.66 3.46
CA TYR A 334 7.26 11.68 4.53
C TYR A 334 7.28 12.27 5.93
N ILE A 335 8.18 13.22 6.23
CA ILE A 335 8.20 13.92 7.52
C ILE A 335 6.89 14.67 7.73
N VAL A 336 6.45 15.47 6.76
CA VAL A 336 5.20 16.24 6.85
C VAL A 336 4.01 15.29 7.01
N PHE A 337 3.95 14.22 6.23
CA PHE A 337 2.88 13.23 6.33
C PHE A 337 2.81 12.55 7.70
N ILE A 338 3.94 12.04 8.21
CA ILE A 338 3.96 11.35 9.50
C ILE A 338 3.70 12.33 10.64
N LEU A 339 4.25 13.54 10.59
CA LEU A 339 4.05 14.58 11.59
C LEU A 339 2.57 15.00 11.68
N VAL A 340 1.94 15.31 10.54
CA VAL A 340 0.51 15.65 10.48
C VAL A 340 -0.34 14.49 11.02
N SER A 341 0.00 13.25 10.65
CA SER A 341 -0.69 12.06 11.16
C SER A 341 -0.58 11.94 12.68
N ILE A 342 0.62 12.08 13.26
CA ILE A 342 0.84 12.04 14.71
C ILE A 342 0.04 13.15 15.41
N ILE A 343 0.08 14.38 14.91
CA ILE A 343 -0.65 15.52 15.48
C ILE A 343 -2.15 15.23 15.52
N LEU A 344 -2.72 14.71 14.43
CA LEU A 344 -4.14 14.38 14.38
C LEU A 344 -4.51 13.24 15.33
N PHE A 345 -3.67 12.21 15.42
CA PHE A 345 -3.92 11.04 16.26
C PHE A 345 -3.87 11.42 17.74
N VAL A 346 -2.86 12.20 18.15
CA VAL A 346 -2.73 12.72 19.51
C VAL A 346 -3.90 13.64 19.84
N THR A 347 -4.26 14.57 18.94
CA THR A 347 -5.32 15.54 19.21
C THR A 347 -6.69 14.87 19.34
N TYR A 348 -7.08 14.02 18.38
CA TYR A 348 -8.44 13.49 18.34
C TYR A 348 -8.64 12.20 19.15
N LEU A 349 -7.63 11.34 19.31
CA LEU A 349 -7.80 10.10 20.08
C LEU A 349 -7.41 10.25 21.56
N ILE A 350 -6.31 10.95 21.85
CA ILE A 350 -5.84 11.06 23.23
C ILE A 350 -6.62 12.14 23.99
N ARG A 351 -6.87 13.30 23.37
CA ARG A 351 -7.55 14.41 24.08
C ARG A 351 -9.08 14.30 24.09
N CYS A 352 -9.72 13.80 23.03
CA CYS A 352 -11.18 13.79 22.89
C CYS A 352 -11.84 12.42 23.18
N GLY A 353 -11.10 11.46 23.75
CA GLY A 353 -11.31 10.01 23.68
C GLY A 353 -12.58 9.35 24.24
N ARG A 354 -13.74 10.04 24.32
CA ARG A 354 -15.03 9.43 24.64
C ARG A 354 -15.75 8.88 23.41
N ASP A 355 -15.84 9.67 22.34
CA ASP A 355 -16.59 9.28 21.14
C ASP A 355 -15.61 9.04 19.99
N THR A 356 -15.47 7.78 19.59
CA THR A 356 -14.56 7.43 18.48
C THR A 356 -15.33 7.29 17.18
N THR A 357 -14.85 7.97 16.17
CA THR A 357 -15.32 7.83 14.80
C THR A 357 -14.24 7.16 13.95
N THR A 358 -14.64 6.30 13.02
CA THR A 358 -13.72 5.69 12.04
C THR A 358 -13.27 6.68 10.97
N VAL A 359 -13.84 7.90 10.98
CA VAL A 359 -13.52 9.01 10.08
C VAL A 359 -12.75 10.07 10.85
N ILE A 360 -11.71 10.64 10.25
CA ILE A 360 -11.03 11.78 10.86
C ILE A 360 -12.02 12.96 10.96
N PRO A 361 -12.23 13.58 12.13
CA PRO A 361 -13.21 14.65 12.28
C PRO A 361 -12.99 15.85 11.35
N CYS A 362 -11.73 16.12 10.99
CA CYS A 362 -11.36 17.23 10.10
C CYS A 362 -11.39 16.86 8.61
N LEU A 363 -11.85 15.68 8.22
CA LEU A 363 -11.77 15.19 6.82
C LEU A 363 -12.37 16.18 5.80
N ARG A 364 -13.44 16.89 6.18
CA ARG A 364 -14.14 17.87 5.33
C ARG A 364 -13.59 19.30 5.41
N THR A 365 -12.65 19.56 6.31
CA THR A 365 -12.09 20.90 6.48
C THR A 365 -11.24 21.29 5.26
N TRP A 366 -11.22 22.58 4.93
CA TRP A 366 -10.49 23.08 3.78
C TRP A 366 -8.98 22.79 3.87
N TRP A 367 -8.41 22.87 5.08
CA TRP A 367 -6.98 22.63 5.30
C TRP A 367 -6.60 21.17 5.06
N TYR A 368 -7.46 20.22 5.46
CA TYR A 368 -7.20 18.79 5.24
C TYR A 368 -7.29 18.42 3.75
N ARG A 369 -8.22 19.04 3.02
CA ARG A 369 -8.32 18.92 1.56
C ARG A 369 -7.09 19.49 0.87
N ALA A 370 -6.63 20.68 1.27
CA ALA A 370 -5.41 21.29 0.74
C ALA A 370 -4.19 20.41 1.02
N TYR A 371 -4.03 19.93 2.26
CA TYR A 371 -3.00 18.97 2.64
C TYR A 371 -3.00 17.71 1.76
N THR A 372 -4.17 17.13 1.52
CA THR A 372 -4.32 15.94 0.67
C THR A 372 -3.89 16.22 -0.77
N LEU A 373 -4.32 17.33 -1.36
CA LEU A 373 -3.94 17.71 -2.72
C LEU A 373 -2.44 17.96 -2.85
N ILE A 374 -1.84 18.66 -1.89
CA ILE A 374 -0.39 18.91 -1.84
C ILE A 374 0.36 17.58 -1.74
N PHE A 375 -0.07 16.67 -0.87
CA PHE A 375 0.56 15.37 -0.69
C PHE A 375 0.49 14.51 -1.97
N ILE A 376 -0.68 14.44 -2.61
CA ILE A 376 -0.85 13.68 -3.87
C ILE A 376 0.01 14.29 -4.99
N THR A 377 0.03 15.63 -5.10
CA THR A 377 0.86 16.33 -6.09
C THR A 377 2.34 16.07 -5.83
N ALA A 378 2.79 16.10 -4.58
CA ALA A 378 4.16 15.77 -4.20
C ALA A 378 4.52 14.31 -4.52
N ALA A 379 3.61 13.36 -4.28
CA ALA A 379 3.81 11.96 -4.63
C ALA A 379 3.92 11.75 -6.15
N ILE A 380 3.08 12.42 -6.95
CA ILE A 380 3.17 12.37 -8.42
C ILE A 380 4.49 12.98 -8.90
N ALA A 381 4.87 14.16 -8.38
CA ALA A 381 6.13 14.80 -8.71
C ALA A 381 7.32 13.90 -8.34
N LEU A 382 7.27 13.21 -7.21
CA LEU A 382 8.29 12.27 -6.77
C LEU A 382 8.38 11.05 -7.70
N ILE A 383 7.26 10.48 -8.17
CA ILE A 383 7.26 9.40 -9.18
C ILE A 383 7.91 9.88 -10.47
N VAL A 384 7.56 11.06 -10.97
CA VAL A 384 8.12 11.61 -12.21
C VAL A 384 9.62 11.87 -12.06
N LEU A 385 10.02 12.60 -11.03
CA LEU A 385 11.44 12.94 -10.81
C LEU A 385 12.27 11.68 -10.55
N SER A 386 11.80 10.75 -9.71
CA SER A 386 12.51 9.49 -9.50
C SER A 386 12.59 8.65 -10.77
N GLY A 387 11.56 8.63 -11.60
CA GLY A 387 11.58 7.92 -12.89
C GLY A 387 12.57 8.53 -13.89
N VAL A 388 12.72 9.85 -13.91
CA VAL A 388 13.69 10.56 -14.75
C VAL A 388 15.13 10.32 -14.28
N TYR A 389 15.36 10.33 -12.97
CA TYR A 389 16.71 10.23 -12.39
C TYR A 389 17.15 8.82 -12.03
N THR A 390 16.25 7.83 -12.00
CA THR A 390 16.63 6.45 -11.75
C THR A 390 17.45 5.93 -12.93
N ARG A 391 18.67 5.50 -12.63
CA ARG A 391 19.54 4.80 -13.56
C ARG A 391 19.97 3.46 -12.97
N ARG A 392 20.54 2.61 -13.82
CA ARG A 392 21.16 1.36 -13.40
C ARG A 392 22.65 1.60 -13.20
N THR A 393 23.24 1.07 -12.14
CA THR A 393 24.70 1.11 -11.93
C THR A 393 25.36 -0.02 -12.69
N SER A 394 26.69 0.04 -12.81
CA SER A 394 27.50 -1.01 -13.42
C SER A 394 27.42 -2.36 -12.68
N CYS A 395 27.03 -2.40 -11.40
CA CYS A 395 26.75 -3.65 -10.69
C CYS A 395 25.28 -4.12 -10.83
N GLY A 396 24.47 -3.42 -11.63
CA GLY A 396 23.08 -3.76 -11.90
C GLY A 396 22.08 -3.26 -10.86
N GLN A 397 22.53 -2.51 -9.84
CA GLN A 397 21.64 -1.89 -8.83
C GLN A 397 20.95 -0.66 -9.41
N LEU A 398 19.79 -0.30 -8.89
CA LEU A 398 19.08 0.92 -9.30
C LEU A 398 19.34 2.04 -8.30
N THR A 399 19.60 3.24 -8.80
CA THR A 399 19.88 4.40 -7.96
C THR A 399 19.50 5.71 -8.65
N VAL A 400 19.15 6.72 -7.86
CA VAL A 400 18.99 8.12 -8.32
C VAL A 400 20.29 8.94 -8.23
N PHE A 401 21.36 8.33 -7.72
CA PHE A 401 22.64 9.01 -7.53
C PHE A 401 23.43 9.08 -8.84
N PRO A 402 24.26 10.11 -9.06
CA PRO A 402 25.17 10.17 -10.21
C PRO A 402 26.22 9.06 -10.23
N ALA A 403 26.81 8.80 -11.39
CA ALA A 403 27.77 7.69 -11.62
C ALA A 403 29.02 7.76 -10.72
N GLU A 404 29.39 8.96 -10.28
CA GLU A 404 30.50 9.21 -9.33
C GLU A 404 30.34 8.43 -8.02
N PHE A 405 29.11 8.09 -7.63
CA PHE A 405 28.79 7.36 -6.41
C PHE A 405 28.61 5.86 -6.61
N ASP A 406 28.85 5.31 -7.80
CA ASP A 406 28.68 3.88 -8.08
C ASP A 406 29.51 3.00 -7.13
N GLN A 407 30.66 3.48 -6.65
CA GLN A 407 31.50 2.77 -5.69
C GLN A 407 30.87 2.66 -4.30
N GLU A 408 29.99 3.58 -3.92
CA GLU A 408 29.26 3.51 -2.64
C GLU A 408 28.02 2.59 -2.75
N VAL A 409 27.42 2.52 -3.95
CA VAL A 409 26.25 1.67 -4.22
C VAL A 409 26.66 0.21 -4.39
N CYS A 410 27.72 -0.03 -5.15
CA CYS A 410 28.21 -1.35 -5.49
C CYS A 410 29.23 -1.78 -4.43
N ASN A 411 29.00 -2.92 -3.77
CA ASN A 411 29.90 -3.44 -2.73
C ASN A 411 31.07 -4.18 -3.37
N GLY A 412 32.27 -3.58 -3.35
CA GLY A 412 33.50 -4.19 -3.87
C GLY A 412 34.49 -3.21 -4.49
N THR A 413 35.50 -3.74 -5.16
CA THR A 413 36.47 -2.97 -5.92
C THR A 413 36.09 -3.00 -7.39
N PRO A 414 35.81 -1.86 -8.04
CA PRO A 414 35.67 -1.84 -9.49
C PRO A 414 36.99 -2.33 -10.10
N MET A 415 36.91 -3.27 -11.03
CA MET A 415 38.08 -3.71 -11.76
C MET A 415 38.46 -2.63 -12.76
N GLN A 416 39.67 -2.10 -12.59
CA GLN A 416 40.27 -1.08 -13.46
C GLN A 416 41.52 -1.70 -14.05
N VAL A 417 41.47 -1.98 -15.35
CA VAL A 417 42.54 -2.64 -16.11
C VAL A 417 43.80 -1.76 -16.07
N ASP A 418 43.62 -0.44 -16.11
CA ASP A 418 44.65 0.59 -16.09
C ASP A 418 45.46 0.65 -14.78
N LYS A 419 44.89 0.18 -13.66
CA LYS A 419 45.51 0.30 -12.33
C LYS A 419 46.35 -0.91 -11.92
N GLY A 420 46.61 -1.85 -12.83
CA GLY A 420 47.56 -2.94 -12.60
C GLY A 420 47.10 -4.00 -11.58
N ILE A 421 45.83 -3.98 -11.19
CA ILE A 421 45.18 -5.13 -10.55
C ILE A 421 44.95 -6.09 -11.72
N GLY A 422 45.81 -7.12 -11.85
CA GLY A 422 46.01 -7.92 -13.08
C GLY A 422 44.75 -8.27 -13.89
N PRO A 423 44.90 -8.55 -15.20
CA PRO A 423 43.79 -8.57 -16.15
C PRO A 423 42.75 -9.62 -15.75
N PHE A 424 41.60 -9.17 -15.25
CA PHE A 424 40.39 -9.97 -15.16
C PHE A 424 39.63 -9.80 -16.47
N GLY A 425 39.27 -10.92 -17.09
CA GLY A 425 38.71 -10.89 -18.41
C GLY A 425 38.34 -12.26 -18.91
N ILE A 426 37.76 -12.30 -20.10
CA ILE A 426 37.45 -13.55 -20.78
C ILE A 426 38.72 -14.03 -21.47
N VAL A 427 39.19 -15.22 -21.11
CA VAL A 427 40.26 -15.88 -21.85
C VAL A 427 39.64 -16.47 -23.11
N THR A 428 40.16 -16.08 -24.27
CA THR A 428 39.79 -16.66 -25.56
C THR A 428 41.01 -17.32 -26.20
N GLN A 429 40.77 -18.36 -26.99
CA GLN A 429 41.77 -18.96 -27.85
C GLN A 429 41.45 -18.62 -29.30
N ALA A 430 42.43 -18.08 -30.00
CA ALA A 430 42.34 -17.75 -31.43
C ALA A 430 43.40 -18.56 -32.18
N PRO A 431 43.01 -19.73 -32.75
CA PRO A 431 43.92 -20.59 -33.49
C PRO A 431 44.52 -19.81 -34.68
N GLY A 432 45.85 -19.79 -34.80
CA GLY A 432 46.56 -19.09 -35.89
C GLY A 432 47.09 -17.69 -35.55
N LEU A 433 46.86 -17.18 -34.33
CA LEU A 433 47.53 -15.99 -33.80
C LEU A 433 48.64 -16.39 -32.82
N THR A 434 49.72 -15.60 -32.75
CA THR A 434 50.82 -15.80 -31.79
C THR A 434 50.91 -14.62 -30.82
N PRO A 435 50.62 -14.81 -29.51
CA PRO A 435 50.23 -16.06 -28.84
C PRO A 435 48.80 -16.51 -29.18
N GLU A 436 48.49 -17.80 -29.00
CA GLU A 436 47.15 -18.35 -29.30
C GLU A 436 46.11 -17.97 -28.24
N THR A 437 46.56 -17.59 -27.04
CA THR A 437 45.70 -17.26 -25.91
C THR A 437 45.70 -15.75 -25.66
N TRP A 438 44.50 -15.18 -25.59
CA TRP A 438 44.26 -13.75 -25.40
C TRP A 438 43.30 -13.53 -24.24
N ILE A 439 43.50 -12.45 -23.49
CA ILE A 439 42.56 -11.98 -22.48
C ILE A 439 41.82 -10.77 -23.05
N LEU A 440 40.49 -10.84 -23.02
CA LEU A 440 39.62 -9.68 -23.21
C LEU A 440 39.36 -9.04 -21.84
N PRO A 441 40.11 -8.00 -21.46
CA PRO A 441 39.89 -7.28 -20.21
C PRO A 441 38.44 -6.81 -20.05
N LEU A 442 37.91 -7.02 -18.85
CA LEU A 442 36.63 -6.50 -18.41
C LEU A 442 36.89 -5.38 -17.38
N GLU A 443 36.30 -4.21 -17.63
CA GLU A 443 36.26 -3.10 -16.70
C GLU A 443 34.94 -3.04 -15.94
N GLY A 444 34.99 -2.48 -14.74
CA GLY A 444 33.81 -2.22 -13.92
C GLY A 444 33.49 -3.34 -12.93
N TRP A 445 32.21 -3.61 -12.74
CA TRP A 445 31.68 -4.51 -11.71
C TRP A 445 31.29 -5.87 -12.31
N CYS A 446 30.62 -6.77 -11.58
CA CYS A 446 30.22 -8.11 -12.06
C CYS A 446 29.47 -8.15 -13.42
N SER A 447 29.01 -7.02 -13.98
CA SER A 447 28.44 -6.94 -15.34
C SER A 447 29.42 -6.52 -16.45
N GLY A 448 30.70 -6.25 -16.10
CA GLY A 448 31.89 -6.06 -16.93
C GLY A 448 31.71 -5.43 -18.32
N THR A 449 32.22 -4.22 -18.54
CA THR A 449 32.38 -3.66 -19.88
C THR A 449 33.68 -4.10 -20.53
N LEU A 450 33.61 -4.58 -21.76
CA LEU A 450 34.81 -4.83 -22.57
C LEU A 450 35.47 -3.50 -22.93
N THR A 451 36.73 -3.33 -22.54
CA THR A 451 37.50 -2.08 -22.80
C THR A 451 37.77 -1.86 -24.29
N GLY A 452 37.65 -2.91 -25.10
CA GLY A 452 38.02 -2.87 -26.52
C GLY A 452 39.47 -3.28 -26.76
N GLU A 453 40.28 -3.30 -25.71
CA GLU A 453 41.66 -3.77 -25.77
C GLU A 453 41.70 -5.28 -25.59
N ILE A 454 42.65 -5.95 -26.26
CA ILE A 454 42.88 -7.39 -26.13
C ILE A 454 44.34 -7.58 -25.75
N LEU A 455 44.58 -8.32 -24.67
CA LEU A 455 45.92 -8.50 -24.10
C LEU A 455 46.44 -9.92 -24.41
N PRO A 456 47.62 -10.07 -25.03
CA PRO A 456 48.22 -11.39 -25.27
C PRO A 456 48.66 -12.03 -23.96
N VAL A 457 48.36 -13.33 -23.76
CA VAL A 457 48.88 -14.09 -22.63
C VAL A 457 50.23 -14.67 -23.01
N VAL A 458 51.30 -14.11 -22.46
CA VAL A 458 52.65 -14.62 -22.65
C VAL A 458 52.98 -15.54 -21.46
N SER A 459 53.31 -16.80 -21.74
CA SER A 459 53.80 -17.73 -20.71
C SER A 459 55.11 -17.19 -20.15
N VAL A 460 55.14 -16.84 -18.86
CA VAL A 460 56.37 -16.48 -18.17
C VAL A 460 57.12 -17.78 -17.88
N SER A 461 58.12 -18.06 -18.70
CA SER A 461 59.03 -19.21 -18.55
C SER A 461 60.08 -18.96 -17.48
#